data_AF-A0A5K7TYZ9-F1
#
_entry.id   AF-A0A5K7TYZ9-F1
#
_cell.length_a   1.000
_cell.length_b   1.000
_cell.length_c   1.000
_cell.angle_alpha   90.00
_cell.angle_beta   90.00
_cell.angle_gamma   90.00
#
_symmetry.space_group_name_H-M   'P 1'
#
loop_
_entity.id
_entity.type
_entity.pdbx_description
1 polymer ?
#
loop_
_entity_poly.entity_id
_entity_poly.type
_entity_poly.pdbx_seq_one_letter_code
_entity_poly.pdbx_strand_id
1 'polypeptide(L)'
;MIIKLSPVRSDLQLAVFKAGEVMEINGVALDFSRLADGATLPSEAVGCEFVIAPVERVNGDLVLTLMLPHAADAPQAARFPVDIYPADGQVQLPGLELGDRLAATSGVIDWSQVVTAEAKAQAAAEQLFATVTADLGQRRAVADAAIAPLQDAVDIDEATTDEEARLKLWKKYRVALSRLPEQDGYPNEIDWPAPPA
;
A
#
# COMPACT_ATOMS: atom_id res chain seq x y z
N MET A 1 6.92 16.28 10.54
CA MET A 1 7.79 15.73 9.46
C MET A 1 8.69 14.67 10.07
N ILE A 2 8.67 13.48 9.48
CA ILE A 2 9.37 12.27 9.88
C ILE A 2 10.29 11.88 8.72
N ILE A 3 11.56 11.61 9.02
CA ILE A 3 12.54 11.13 8.05
C ILE A 3 12.90 9.69 8.40
N LYS A 4 12.52 8.78 7.52
CA LYS A 4 13.00 7.40 7.49
C LYS A 4 14.29 7.34 6.69
N LEU A 5 15.17 6.41 7.04
CA LEU A 5 16.47 6.27 6.42
C LEU A 5 16.65 4.85 5.90
N SER A 6 17.09 4.74 4.65
CA SER A 6 17.44 3.47 4.02
C SER A 6 18.95 3.43 3.80
N PRO A 7 19.69 2.65 4.60
CA PRO A 7 21.15 2.62 4.53
C PRO A 7 21.64 1.99 3.22
N VAL A 8 22.61 2.65 2.58
CA VAL A 8 23.26 2.17 1.35
C VAL A 8 24.77 2.35 1.48
N ARG A 9 25.53 1.29 1.23
CA ARG A 9 27.00 1.39 1.18
C ARG A 9 27.39 2.20 -0.07
N SER A 10 27.86 3.42 0.13
CA SER A 10 28.16 4.38 -0.92
C SER A 10 29.07 5.49 -0.39
N ASP A 11 29.86 6.10 -1.27
CA ASP A 11 30.71 7.25 -0.96
C ASP A 11 30.02 8.60 -1.28
N LEU A 12 28.74 8.58 -1.65
CA LEU A 12 27.94 9.79 -1.86
C LEU A 12 27.85 10.61 -0.56
N GLN A 13 27.83 11.93 -0.70
CA GLN A 13 27.59 12.84 0.42
C GLN A 13 26.11 13.18 0.54
N LEU A 14 25.64 13.35 1.78
CA LEU A 14 24.28 13.75 2.08
C LEU A 14 24.27 14.81 3.19
N ALA A 15 23.78 15.99 2.86
CA ALA A 15 23.46 17.06 3.78
C ALA A 15 21.98 17.42 3.65
N VAL A 16 21.28 17.47 4.79
CA VAL A 16 19.84 17.73 4.83
C VAL A 16 19.55 18.88 5.80
N PHE A 17 18.73 19.83 5.36
CA PHE A 17 18.21 20.91 6.20
C PHE A 17 16.68 20.92 6.13
N LYS A 18 16.05 21.26 7.24
CA LYS A 18 14.60 21.42 7.34
C LYS A 18 14.25 22.87 7.66
N ALA A 19 13.23 23.39 6.98
CA ALA A 19 12.60 24.66 7.31
C ALA A 19 11.09 24.52 7.12
N GLY A 20 10.36 24.29 8.21
CA GLY A 20 8.93 23.96 8.14
C GLY A 20 8.68 22.71 7.31
N GLU A 21 8.00 22.88 6.16
CA GLU A 21 7.66 21.82 5.21
C GLU A 21 8.60 21.78 3.99
N VAL A 22 9.63 22.62 3.99
CA VAL A 22 10.69 22.62 2.99
C VAL A 22 11.85 21.76 3.50
N MET A 23 12.28 20.80 2.69
CA MET A 23 13.50 20.03 2.93
C MET A 23 14.54 20.39 1.87
N GLU A 24 15.70 20.82 2.32
CA GLU A 24 16.86 21.06 1.47
C GLU A 24 17.76 19.83 1.51
N ILE A 25 18.04 19.22 0.35
CA ILE A 25 18.91 18.06 0.22
C ILE A 25 20.05 18.43 -0.72
N ASN A 26 21.29 18.40 -0.24
CA ASN A 26 22.49 18.73 -1.02
C ASN A 26 22.37 20.06 -1.79
N GLY A 27 21.76 21.09 -1.18
CA GLY A 27 21.57 22.41 -1.79
C GLY A 27 20.37 22.53 -2.75
N VAL A 28 19.45 21.55 -2.76
CA VAL A 28 18.18 21.64 -3.50
C VAL A 28 17.02 21.68 -2.51
N ALA A 29 16.31 22.80 -2.47
CA ALA A 29 15.15 23.03 -1.62
C ALA A 29 13.87 22.48 -2.26
N LEU A 30 13.25 21.49 -1.60
CA LEU A 30 12.02 20.81 -2.00
C LEU A 30 10.89 21.22 -1.04
N ASP A 31 9.90 21.94 -1.55
CA ASP A 31 8.76 22.44 -0.78
C ASP A 31 7.59 21.46 -0.86
N PHE A 32 7.32 20.73 0.22
CA PHE A 32 6.25 19.72 0.29
C PHE A 32 4.91 20.28 0.80
N SER A 33 4.77 21.59 0.92
CA SER A 33 3.58 22.21 1.52
C SER A 33 2.27 21.88 0.83
N ARG A 34 2.33 21.56 -0.47
CA ARG A 34 1.17 21.23 -1.31
C ARG A 34 0.65 19.80 -1.15
N LEU A 35 1.36 18.92 -0.44
CA LEU A 35 0.92 17.53 -0.29
C LEU A 35 -0.21 17.42 0.74
N ALA A 36 -1.46 17.23 0.32
CA ALA A 36 -2.59 17.12 1.26
C ALA A 36 -2.47 15.89 2.20
N ASP A 37 -3.16 15.93 3.35
CA ASP A 37 -3.19 14.78 4.26
C ASP A 37 -3.81 13.54 3.59
N GLY A 38 -3.22 12.37 3.84
CA GLY A 38 -3.57 11.10 3.18
C GLY A 38 -3.05 10.94 1.74
N ALA A 39 -2.55 12.02 1.13
CA ALA A 39 -2.00 11.98 -0.22
C ALA A 39 -0.57 11.42 -0.26
N THR A 40 -0.21 10.91 -1.42
CA THR A 40 1.10 10.30 -1.70
C THR A 40 1.69 10.94 -2.94
N LEU A 41 2.94 11.40 -2.84
CA LEU A 41 3.75 11.91 -3.94
C LEU A 41 4.80 10.85 -4.31
N PRO A 42 4.78 10.29 -5.53
CA PRO A 42 5.79 9.32 -5.96
C PRO A 42 7.21 9.89 -5.89
N SER A 43 8.21 9.06 -5.58
CA SER A 43 9.61 9.48 -5.45
C SER A 43 10.16 10.12 -6.72
N GLU A 44 9.78 9.59 -7.89
CA GLU A 44 10.17 10.10 -9.20
C GLU A 44 9.68 11.53 -9.45
N ALA A 45 8.54 11.90 -8.87
CA ALA A 45 7.97 13.24 -8.98
C ALA A 45 8.71 14.27 -8.10
N VAL A 46 9.48 13.81 -7.10
CA VAL A 46 10.28 14.69 -6.25
C VAL A 46 11.51 15.22 -6.99
N GLY A 47 12.01 14.48 -7.97
CA GLY A 47 13.19 14.87 -8.76
C GLY A 47 14.50 14.85 -7.97
N CYS A 48 14.56 14.08 -6.86
CA CYS A 48 15.74 13.97 -6.01
C CYS A 48 16.13 12.49 -5.83
N GLU A 49 17.36 12.13 -6.22
CA GLU A 49 17.87 10.74 -6.14
C GLU A 49 17.93 10.18 -4.71
N PHE A 50 18.04 11.07 -3.72
CA PHE A 50 18.11 10.68 -2.32
C PHE A 50 16.72 10.36 -1.74
N VAL A 51 15.63 10.78 -2.38
CA VAL A 51 14.26 10.41 -1.98
C VAL A 51 13.87 9.15 -2.73
N ILE A 52 13.96 8.01 -2.05
CA ILE A 52 13.90 6.69 -2.69
C ILE A 52 12.58 5.95 -2.48
N ALA A 53 11.63 6.57 -1.79
CA ALA A 53 10.28 6.05 -1.61
C ALA A 53 9.27 7.19 -1.78
N PRO A 54 8.00 6.88 -2.05
CA PRO A 54 6.94 7.88 -2.07
C PRO A 54 6.93 8.71 -0.78
N VAL A 55 6.72 10.02 -0.94
CA VAL A 55 6.50 10.95 0.17
C VAL A 55 5.02 10.94 0.50
N GLU A 56 4.70 10.73 1.76
CA GLU A 56 3.30 10.64 2.23
C GLU A 56 3.03 11.72 3.26
N ARG A 57 1.79 12.19 3.33
CA ARG A 57 1.32 12.93 4.50
C ARG A 57 0.33 12.04 5.26
N VAL A 58 0.65 11.73 6.51
CA VAL A 58 -0.13 10.82 7.34
C VAL A 58 -0.46 11.51 8.65
N ASN A 59 -1.76 11.74 8.92
CA ASN A 59 -2.24 12.45 10.10
C ASN A 59 -1.60 13.84 10.27
N GLY A 60 -1.36 14.54 9.16
CA GLY A 60 -0.71 15.85 9.11
C GLY A 60 0.81 15.82 9.10
N ASP A 61 1.44 14.67 9.35
CA ASP A 61 2.90 14.54 9.30
C ASP A 61 3.40 14.12 7.92
N LEU A 62 4.30 14.90 7.35
CA LEU A 62 5.09 14.48 6.17
C LEU A 62 6.03 13.32 6.57
N VAL A 63 6.02 12.24 5.81
CA VAL A 63 6.89 11.08 5.97
C VAL A 63 7.70 10.90 4.68
N LEU A 64 9.02 10.96 4.79
CA LEU A 64 9.95 10.81 3.68
C LEU A 64 10.92 9.66 3.98
N THR A 65 11.34 8.92 2.96
CA THR A 65 12.43 7.95 3.10
C THR A 65 13.63 8.41 2.28
N LEU A 66 14.74 8.67 2.96
CA LEU A 66 15.98 9.07 2.33
C LEU A 66 16.96 7.91 2.24
N MET A 67 17.69 7.82 1.13
CA MET A 67 18.91 7.01 1.04
C MET A 67 19.95 7.60 1.99
N LEU A 68 20.46 6.78 2.91
CA LEU A 68 21.54 7.15 3.82
C LEU A 68 22.85 6.49 3.33
N PRO A 69 23.74 7.24 2.65
CA PRO A 69 25.04 6.71 2.28
C PRO A 69 25.89 6.45 3.53
N HIS A 70 26.61 5.33 3.53
CA HIS A 70 27.52 5.00 4.62
C HIS A 70 28.78 4.25 4.16
N ALA A 71 29.88 4.45 4.89
CA ALA A 71 31.14 3.76 4.66
C ALA A 71 31.10 2.28 5.10
N ALA A 72 32.13 1.51 4.76
CA ALA A 72 32.22 0.09 5.10
C ALA A 72 32.26 -0.17 6.62
N ASP A 73 32.87 0.75 7.35
CA ASP A 73 33.08 0.77 8.80
C ASP A 73 32.04 1.62 9.54
N ALA A 74 30.93 1.95 8.88
CA ALA A 74 29.88 2.79 9.44
C ALA A 74 29.30 2.22 10.75
N PRO A 75 28.95 3.10 11.71
CA PRO A 75 28.41 2.70 13.00
C PRO A 75 27.06 1.98 12.86
N GLN A 76 26.67 1.23 13.89
CA GLN A 76 25.41 0.49 13.89
C GLN A 76 24.20 1.39 13.62
N ALA A 77 24.18 2.59 14.20
CA ALA A 77 23.11 3.57 13.99
C ALA A 77 22.97 4.02 12.52
N ALA A 78 24.05 3.96 11.73
CA ALA A 78 23.99 4.26 10.30
C ALA A 78 23.55 3.03 9.48
N ARG A 79 23.90 1.82 9.91
CA ARG A 79 23.53 0.56 9.21
C ARG A 79 22.12 0.08 9.54
N PHE A 80 21.58 0.51 10.69
CA PHE A 80 20.25 0.20 11.19
C PHE A 80 19.63 1.46 11.78
N PRO A 81 19.35 2.47 10.93
CA PRO A 81 18.86 3.75 11.40
C PRO A 81 17.43 3.65 11.94
N VAL A 82 17.14 4.52 12.90
CA VAL A 82 15.78 4.76 13.40
C VAL A 82 15.19 6.00 12.71
N ASP A 83 13.87 6.12 12.75
CA ASP A 83 13.17 7.29 12.24
C ASP A 83 13.59 8.57 12.99
N ILE A 84 13.74 9.68 12.26
CA ILE A 84 14.17 10.98 12.78
C ILE A 84 13.01 11.96 12.76
N TYR A 85 12.91 12.77 13.81
CA TYR A 85 11.91 13.83 14.00
C TYR A 85 12.63 15.19 14.11
N PRO A 86 13.11 15.75 12.98
CA PRO A 86 14.00 16.89 13.02
C PRO A 86 13.29 18.21 13.40
N ALA A 87 13.98 19.00 14.22
CA ALA A 87 13.71 20.44 14.34
C ALA A 87 14.10 21.17 13.04
N ASP A 88 13.71 22.44 12.91
CA ASP A 88 14.21 23.28 11.81
C ASP A 88 15.72 23.54 11.98
N GLY A 89 16.43 23.61 10.86
CA GLY A 89 17.89 23.69 10.80
C GLY A 89 18.51 22.46 10.14
N GLN A 90 19.79 22.24 10.42
CA GLN A 90 20.52 21.09 9.89
C GLN A 90 20.07 19.80 10.57
N VAL A 91 19.80 18.77 9.77
CA VAL A 91 19.40 17.46 10.27
C VAL A 91 20.64 16.64 10.56
N GLN A 92 20.82 16.22 11.82
CA GLN A 92 21.87 15.28 12.20
C GLN A 92 21.51 13.87 11.70
N LEU A 93 22.31 13.35 10.76
CA LEU A 93 22.15 12.00 10.24
C LEU A 93 23.11 11.03 10.96
N PRO A 94 22.69 9.77 11.18
CA PRO A 94 23.53 8.81 11.90
C PRO A 94 24.73 8.40 11.05
N GLY A 95 25.93 8.50 11.64
CA GLY A 95 27.19 8.15 10.99
C GLY A 95 27.66 9.10 9.90
N LEU A 96 27.00 10.26 9.75
CA LEU A 96 27.45 11.35 8.90
C LEU A 96 27.75 12.58 9.75
N GLU A 97 28.87 13.23 9.44
CA GLU A 97 29.20 14.53 9.99
C GLU A 97 28.29 15.60 9.38
N LEU A 98 28.08 16.70 10.11
CA LEU A 98 27.35 17.84 9.59
C LEU A 98 28.09 18.42 8.37
N GLY A 99 27.48 18.31 7.19
CA GLY A 99 28.02 18.89 5.96
C GLY A 99 27.87 20.41 5.89
N ASP A 100 28.67 21.05 5.02
CA ASP A 100 28.52 22.47 4.75
C ASP A 100 27.18 22.77 4.07
N ARG A 101 26.53 23.86 4.50
CA ARG A 101 25.32 24.34 3.83
C ARG A 101 25.70 25.01 2.51
N LEU A 102 25.31 24.40 1.40
CA LEU A 102 25.42 25.00 0.07
C LEU A 102 24.36 26.10 -0.12
N ALA A 103 24.58 26.99 -1.08
CA ALA A 103 23.55 27.95 -1.48
C ALA A 103 22.36 27.18 -2.11
N ALA A 104 21.22 27.19 -1.44
CA ALA A 104 20.05 26.44 -1.87
C ALA A 104 19.51 26.98 -3.20
N THR A 105 19.31 26.07 -4.14
CA THR A 105 18.51 26.28 -5.35
C THR A 105 17.10 25.72 -5.13
N SER A 106 16.10 26.28 -5.81
CA SER A 106 14.73 25.73 -5.72
C SER A 106 14.62 24.48 -6.59
N GLY A 107 14.31 23.34 -5.97
CA GLY A 107 13.90 22.14 -6.69
C GLY A 107 12.52 22.28 -7.31
N VAL A 108 12.22 21.44 -8.30
CA VAL A 108 10.92 21.40 -8.97
C VAL A 108 10.29 20.04 -8.70
N ILE A 109 9.22 20.02 -7.92
CA ILE A 109 8.39 18.84 -7.70
C ILE A 109 7.31 18.79 -8.77
N ASP A 110 7.16 17.63 -9.41
CA ASP A 110 6.09 17.35 -10.35
C ASP A 110 4.78 17.01 -9.62
N TRP A 111 4.05 18.04 -9.24
CA TRP A 111 2.77 17.92 -8.56
C TRP A 111 1.67 17.23 -9.39
N SER A 112 1.86 17.05 -10.70
CA SER A 112 0.87 16.36 -11.55
C SER A 112 0.77 14.86 -11.24
N GLN A 113 1.77 14.30 -10.53
CA GLN A 113 1.82 12.88 -10.17
C GLN A 113 1.30 12.57 -8.76
N VAL A 114 0.78 13.56 -8.03
CA VAL A 114 0.23 13.30 -6.69
C VAL A 114 -0.98 12.37 -6.79
N VAL A 115 -0.94 11.32 -5.97
CA VAL A 115 -2.10 10.46 -5.73
C VAL A 115 -2.84 11.00 -4.51
N THR A 116 -4.05 11.51 -4.71
CA THR A 116 -4.84 12.08 -3.61
C THR A 116 -5.40 11.00 -2.68
N ALA A 117 -5.81 11.41 -1.48
CA ALA A 117 -6.47 10.51 -0.53
C ALA A 117 -7.76 9.90 -1.13
N GLU A 118 -8.53 10.69 -1.87
CA GLU A 118 -9.75 10.24 -2.55
C GLU A 118 -9.44 9.23 -3.65
N ALA A 119 -8.43 9.48 -4.48
CA ALA A 119 -8.02 8.55 -5.54
C ALA A 119 -7.55 7.22 -4.95
N LYS A 120 -6.78 7.25 -3.84
CA LYS A 120 -6.39 6.04 -3.10
C LYS A 120 -7.60 5.29 -2.54
N ALA A 121 -8.55 6.01 -1.94
CA ALA A 121 -9.75 5.40 -1.39
C ALA A 121 -10.61 4.75 -2.47
N GLN A 122 -10.75 5.41 -3.63
CA GLN A 122 -11.46 4.86 -4.78
C GLN A 122 -10.77 3.60 -5.33
N ALA A 123 -9.45 3.65 -5.54
CA ALA A 123 -8.68 2.49 -6.00
C ALA A 123 -8.77 1.31 -5.01
N ALA A 124 -8.72 1.58 -3.70
CA ALA A 124 -8.89 0.56 -2.67
C ALA A 124 -10.30 -0.06 -2.69
N ALA A 125 -11.34 0.75 -2.88
CA ALA A 125 -12.72 0.27 -2.98
C ALA A 125 -12.94 -0.58 -4.26
N GLU A 126 -12.39 -0.15 -5.39
CA GLU A 126 -12.44 -0.90 -6.65
C GLU A 126 -11.72 -2.25 -6.51
N GLN A 127 -10.53 -2.24 -5.91
CA GLN A 127 -9.77 -3.47 -5.69
C GLN A 127 -10.47 -4.43 -4.74
N LEU A 128 -11.06 -3.93 -3.66
CA LEU A 128 -11.89 -4.73 -2.75
C LEU A 128 -13.07 -5.37 -3.49
N PHE A 129 -13.80 -4.58 -4.27
CA PHE A 129 -14.92 -5.09 -5.05
C PHE A 129 -14.48 -6.16 -6.07
N ALA A 130 -13.34 -5.96 -6.72
CA ALA A 130 -12.76 -6.93 -7.65
C ALA A 130 -12.40 -8.24 -6.94
N THR A 131 -11.76 -8.18 -5.76
CA THR A 131 -11.45 -9.36 -4.94
C THR A 131 -12.71 -10.11 -4.54
N VAL A 132 -13.71 -9.40 -4.01
CA VAL A 132 -14.99 -10.00 -3.61
C VAL A 132 -15.69 -10.67 -4.78
N THR A 133 -15.69 -10.03 -5.95
CA THR A 133 -16.30 -10.59 -7.17
C THR A 133 -15.55 -11.85 -7.63
N ALA A 134 -14.22 -11.85 -7.55
CA ALA A 134 -13.40 -13.02 -7.87
C ALA A 134 -13.67 -14.19 -6.91
N ASP A 135 -13.72 -13.94 -5.60
CA ASP A 135 -14.03 -14.95 -4.58
C ASP A 135 -15.42 -15.55 -4.78
N LEU A 136 -16.41 -14.70 -5.08
CA LEU A 136 -17.77 -15.14 -5.41
C LEU A 136 -17.77 -16.05 -6.65
N GLY A 137 -17.04 -15.64 -7.70
CA GLY A 137 -16.87 -16.42 -8.92
C GLY A 137 -16.26 -17.79 -8.66
N GLN A 138 -15.17 -17.84 -7.87
CA GLN A 138 -14.51 -19.10 -7.51
C GLN A 138 -15.43 -20.03 -6.73
N ARG A 139 -16.14 -19.52 -5.72
CA ARG A 139 -17.07 -20.31 -4.90
C ARG A 139 -18.26 -20.85 -5.71
N ARG A 140 -18.76 -20.08 -6.66
CA ARG A 140 -19.79 -20.53 -7.61
C ARG A 140 -19.27 -21.64 -8.52
N ALA A 141 -18.07 -21.48 -9.09
CA ALA A 141 -17.45 -22.49 -9.94
C ALA A 141 -17.28 -23.83 -9.19
N VAL A 142 -16.85 -23.80 -7.92
CA VAL A 142 -16.79 -24.99 -7.07
C VAL A 142 -18.16 -25.62 -6.87
N ALA A 143 -19.19 -24.81 -6.59
CA ALA A 143 -20.54 -25.32 -6.42
C ALA A 143 -21.08 -25.95 -7.72
N ASP A 144 -20.86 -25.33 -8.87
CA ASP A 144 -21.30 -25.86 -10.16
C ASP A 144 -20.57 -27.18 -10.51
N ALA A 145 -19.26 -27.26 -10.24
CA ALA A 145 -18.47 -28.48 -10.44
C ALA A 145 -18.92 -29.64 -9.52
N ALA A 146 -19.34 -29.35 -8.29
CA ALA A 146 -19.88 -30.36 -7.37
C ALA A 146 -21.32 -30.77 -7.72
N ILE A 147 -22.13 -29.83 -8.23
CA ILE A 147 -23.52 -30.09 -8.64
C ILE A 147 -23.59 -30.96 -9.88
N ALA A 148 -22.73 -30.73 -10.88
CA ALA A 148 -22.79 -31.41 -12.18
C ALA A 148 -22.90 -32.95 -12.07
N PRO A 149 -21.95 -33.69 -11.44
CA PRO A 149 -22.04 -35.15 -11.36
C PRO A 149 -23.23 -35.65 -10.54
N LEU A 150 -23.64 -34.91 -9.50
CA LEU A 150 -24.82 -35.25 -8.69
C LEU A 150 -26.11 -35.05 -9.47
N GLN A 151 -26.17 -34.03 -10.33
CA GLN A 151 -27.29 -33.78 -11.21
C GLN A 151 -27.38 -34.84 -12.31
N ASP A 152 -26.25 -35.20 -12.91
CA ASP A 152 -26.20 -36.26 -13.93
C ASP A 152 -26.75 -37.59 -13.38
N ALA A 153 -26.38 -37.98 -12.15
CA ALA A 153 -26.90 -39.18 -11.50
C ALA A 153 -28.42 -39.13 -11.26
N VAL A 154 -28.96 -37.94 -10.92
CA VAL A 154 -30.42 -37.75 -10.78
C VAL A 154 -31.11 -37.82 -12.13
N ASP A 155 -30.52 -37.22 -13.17
CA ASP A 155 -31.12 -37.14 -14.51
C ASP A 155 -31.23 -38.52 -15.20
N ILE A 156 -30.39 -39.48 -14.80
CA ILE A 156 -30.45 -40.88 -15.27
C ILE A 156 -31.10 -41.85 -14.27
N ASP A 157 -31.73 -41.33 -13.21
CA ASP A 157 -32.37 -42.10 -12.14
C ASP A 157 -31.42 -43.08 -11.39
N GLU A 158 -30.11 -42.81 -11.35
CA GLU A 158 -29.10 -43.60 -10.63
C GLU A 158 -28.66 -42.99 -9.29
N ALA A 159 -29.16 -41.80 -8.95
CA ALA A 159 -28.79 -41.12 -7.71
C ALA A 159 -29.19 -41.89 -6.45
N THR A 160 -28.24 -42.02 -5.53
CA THR A 160 -28.51 -42.49 -4.16
C THR A 160 -29.18 -41.41 -3.32
N THR A 161 -29.87 -41.82 -2.25
CA THR A 161 -30.50 -40.87 -1.28
C THR A 161 -29.48 -39.86 -0.72
N ASP A 162 -28.23 -40.28 -0.52
CA ASP A 162 -27.15 -39.41 -0.03
C ASP A 162 -26.72 -38.38 -1.09
N GLU A 163 -26.66 -38.77 -2.37
CA GLU A 163 -26.36 -37.86 -3.48
C GLU A 163 -27.46 -36.82 -3.67
N GLU A 164 -28.73 -37.22 -3.58
CA GLU A 164 -29.85 -36.27 -3.61
C GLU A 164 -29.79 -35.27 -2.44
N ALA A 165 -29.42 -35.74 -1.24
CA ALA A 165 -29.25 -34.88 -0.07
C ALA A 165 -28.10 -33.89 -0.27
N ARG A 166 -26.93 -34.35 -0.76
CA ARG A 166 -25.80 -33.48 -1.12
C ARG A 166 -26.16 -32.48 -2.21
N LEU A 167 -26.89 -32.89 -3.25
CA LEU A 167 -27.34 -32.02 -4.33
C LEU A 167 -28.21 -30.87 -3.80
N LYS A 168 -29.13 -31.16 -2.88
CA LYS A 168 -29.95 -30.13 -2.22
C LYS A 168 -29.10 -29.15 -1.41
N LEU A 169 -28.08 -29.63 -0.69
CA LEU A 169 -27.16 -28.77 0.07
C LEU A 169 -26.34 -27.85 -0.86
N TRP A 170 -25.75 -28.40 -1.91
CA TRP A 170 -25.00 -27.62 -2.89
C TRP A 170 -25.87 -26.59 -3.63
N LYS A 171 -27.11 -26.95 -4.00
CA LYS A 171 -28.07 -26.00 -4.59
C LYS A 171 -28.43 -24.87 -3.61
N LYS A 172 -28.65 -25.17 -2.32
CA LYS A 172 -28.87 -24.15 -1.28
C LYS A 172 -27.66 -23.23 -1.13
N TYR A 173 -26.45 -23.79 -1.11
CA TYR A 173 -25.20 -23.04 -1.06
C TYR A 173 -25.05 -22.08 -2.26
N ARG A 174 -25.30 -22.57 -3.48
CA ARG A 174 -25.25 -21.73 -4.69
C ARG A 174 -26.26 -20.58 -4.67
N VAL A 175 -27.47 -20.83 -4.16
CA VAL A 175 -28.50 -19.79 -3.97
C VAL A 175 -28.10 -18.79 -2.88
N ALA A 176 -27.46 -19.25 -1.80
CA ALA A 176 -26.92 -18.36 -0.78
C ALA A 176 -25.83 -17.45 -1.36
N LEU A 177 -24.89 -18.01 -2.15
CA LEU A 177 -23.88 -17.23 -2.88
C LEU A 177 -24.51 -16.18 -3.80
N SER A 178 -25.63 -16.48 -4.46
CA SER A 178 -26.29 -15.49 -5.34
C SER A 178 -26.96 -14.34 -4.63
N ARG A 179 -27.24 -14.48 -3.33
CA ARG A 179 -27.84 -13.44 -2.50
C ARG A 179 -26.80 -12.62 -1.72
N LEU A 180 -25.52 -12.96 -1.81
CA LEU A 180 -24.46 -12.20 -1.14
C LEU A 180 -24.45 -10.70 -1.49
N PRO A 181 -24.67 -10.27 -2.76
CA PRO A 181 -24.76 -8.85 -3.09
C PRO A 181 -25.98 -8.12 -2.48
N GLU A 182 -26.96 -8.87 -1.95
CA GLU A 182 -28.15 -8.32 -1.30
C GLU A 182 -27.94 -8.15 0.22
N GLN A 183 -26.80 -8.58 0.77
CA GLN A 183 -26.48 -8.41 2.19
C GLN A 183 -26.17 -6.95 2.52
N ASP A 184 -26.62 -6.51 3.70
CA ASP A 184 -26.18 -5.26 4.30
C ASP A 184 -24.66 -5.32 4.51
N GLY A 185 -23.95 -4.28 4.05
CA GLY A 185 -22.50 -4.19 4.18
C GLY A 185 -21.70 -4.68 2.97
N TYR A 186 -22.33 -5.31 1.97
CA TYR A 186 -21.66 -5.67 0.72
C TYR A 186 -21.09 -4.41 0.01
N PRO A 187 -19.86 -4.45 -0.54
CA PRO A 187 -18.87 -5.53 -0.57
C PRO A 187 -17.87 -5.52 0.62
N ASN A 188 -18.07 -4.67 1.62
CA ASN A 188 -17.11 -4.44 2.71
C ASN A 188 -17.16 -5.52 3.80
N GLU A 189 -18.36 -5.99 4.12
CA GLU A 189 -18.62 -7.02 5.12
C GLU A 189 -19.57 -8.06 4.51
N ILE A 190 -19.13 -9.32 4.45
CA ILE A 190 -19.84 -10.39 3.75
C ILE A 190 -19.86 -11.63 4.63
N ASP A 191 -21.06 -12.11 4.94
CA ASP A 191 -21.25 -13.40 5.60
C ASP A 191 -21.25 -14.52 4.56
N TRP A 192 -20.06 -15.09 4.34
CA TRP A 192 -19.86 -16.15 3.36
C TRP A 192 -20.44 -17.47 3.85
N PRO A 193 -21.36 -18.10 3.10
CA PRO A 193 -21.88 -19.41 3.49
C PRO A 193 -20.75 -20.45 3.51
N ALA A 194 -20.87 -21.43 4.39
CA ALA A 194 -19.95 -22.57 4.44
C ALA A 194 -20.24 -23.54 3.28
N PRO A 195 -19.22 -24.01 2.54
CA PRO A 195 -19.42 -25.04 1.54
C PRO A 195 -19.88 -26.34 2.22
N PRO A 196 -20.84 -27.07 1.62
CA PRO A 196 -21.26 -28.37 2.15
C PRO A 196 -20.17 -29.43 1.94
N ALA A 197 -20.18 -30.46 2.78
CA ALA A 197 -19.27 -31.60 2.74
C ALA A 197 -19.66 -32.64 1.67
#